data_AF-A0A956HTH6-F1
#
_entry.id   AF-A0A956HTH6-F1
#
_cell.length_a   1.000
_cell.length_b   1.000
_cell.length_c   1.000
_cell.angle_alpha   90.00
_cell.angle_beta   90.00
_cell.angle_gamma   90.00
#
_symmetry.space_group_name_H-M   'P 1'
#
loop_
_entity.id
_entity.type
_entity.pdbx_description
1 polymer ?
#
loop_
_entity_poly.entity_id
_entity_poly.type
_entity_poly.pdbx_seq_one_letter_code
_entity_poly.pdbx_strand_id
1 'polypeptide(L)'
;MRRVLIGLCVAAVVLLVVGFVFRSRTATPPAVVEHAERASQGDQPLFAQRKGPPTAQVLATAPERTVRDKKRRDELRARIYRAFGQALPVEGDAATGIAPNQPKLGKKYVQNRIRDDFVPLAKECYEAALERSPELSGTMVLELTIVGDQSVGGVVDSVRLAEESTLADPELSECMRQSMMSMSFVPPETGGVTTVRYPFVMNQSDAGTQG
;
A
#
# COMPACT_ATOMS: atom_id res chain seq x y z
N MET A 1 -35.97 -46.98 8.91
CA MET A 1 -34.60 -47.10 9.44
C MET A 1 -33.74 -45.83 9.27
N ARG A 2 -33.76 -45.13 8.12
CA ARG A 2 -32.96 -43.89 7.90
C ARG A 2 -33.23 -42.71 8.86
N ARG A 3 -34.45 -42.53 9.36
CA ARG A 3 -34.79 -41.43 10.29
C ARG A 3 -34.24 -41.63 11.72
N VAL A 4 -33.96 -42.87 12.11
CA VAL A 4 -33.40 -43.19 13.44
C VAL A 4 -31.88 -42.93 13.47
N LEU A 5 -31.18 -43.17 12.35
CA LEU A 5 -29.74 -42.87 12.24
C LEU A 5 -29.43 -41.36 12.30
N ILE A 6 -30.29 -40.52 11.73
CA ILE A 6 -30.08 -39.06 11.71
C ILE A 6 -30.23 -38.48 13.12
N GLY A 7 -31.22 -38.97 13.91
CA GLY A 7 -31.41 -38.52 15.29
C GLY A 7 -30.23 -38.85 16.21
N LEU A 8 -29.62 -40.03 16.03
CA LEU A 8 -28.44 -40.46 16.80
C LEU A 8 -27.19 -39.62 16.48
N CYS A 9 -26.99 -39.24 15.22
CA CYS A 9 -25.85 -38.41 14.82
C CYS A 9 -25.95 -36.99 15.39
N VAL A 10 -27.14 -36.39 15.38
CA VAL A 10 -27.34 -35.03 15.93
C VAL A 10 -27.13 -35.02 17.44
N ALA A 11 -27.62 -36.03 18.16
CA ALA A 11 -27.42 -36.15 19.61
C ALA A 11 -25.93 -36.31 19.98
N ALA A 12 -25.17 -37.10 19.22
CA ALA A 12 -23.74 -37.29 19.45
C ALA A 12 -22.93 -36.01 19.21
N VAL A 13 -23.25 -35.25 18.15
CA VAL A 13 -22.59 -33.97 17.85
C VAL A 13 -22.91 -32.93 18.93
N VAL A 14 -24.15 -32.85 19.40
CA VAL A 14 -24.52 -31.93 20.48
C VAL A 14 -23.80 -32.28 21.78
N LEU A 15 -23.69 -33.57 22.13
CA LEU A 15 -22.95 -34.01 23.31
C LEU A 15 -21.44 -33.70 23.21
N LEU A 16 -20.84 -33.84 22.02
CA LEU A 16 -19.44 -33.47 21.79
C LEU A 16 -19.20 -31.97 21.93
N VAL A 17 -20.07 -31.13 21.39
CA VAL A 17 -19.95 -29.66 21.48
C VAL A 17 -20.15 -29.19 22.93
N VAL A 18 -21.15 -29.73 23.65
CA VAL A 18 -21.40 -29.37 25.05
C VAL A 18 -20.26 -29.83 25.96
N GLY A 19 -19.74 -31.05 25.74
CA GLY A 19 -18.58 -31.56 26.49
C GLY A 19 -17.30 -30.74 26.24
N PHE A 20 -17.08 -30.27 25.01
CA PHE A 20 -15.92 -29.45 24.66
C PHE A 20 -15.97 -28.05 25.31
N VAL A 21 -17.15 -27.40 25.31
CA VAL A 21 -17.32 -26.09 25.94
C VAL A 21 -17.15 -26.17 27.45
N PHE A 22 -17.64 -27.23 28.10
CA PHE A 22 -17.51 -27.38 29.55
C PHE A 22 -16.06 -27.63 30.01
N ARG A 23 -15.27 -28.35 29.21
CA ARG A 23 -13.85 -28.63 29.50
C ARG A 23 -12.95 -27.40 29.37
N SER A 24 -13.35 -26.39 28.59
CA SER A 24 -12.55 -25.18 28.36
C SER A 24 -12.60 -24.12 29.47
N ARG A 25 -13.40 -24.31 30.55
CA ARG A 25 -13.63 -23.29 31.59
C ARG A 25 -12.79 -23.42 32.87
N THR A 26 -11.90 -24.39 32.99
CA THR A 26 -11.03 -24.52 34.18
C THR A 26 -9.58 -24.14 33.85
N ALA A 27 -9.32 -22.84 33.80
CA ALA A 27 -7.96 -22.30 33.85
C ALA A 27 -7.92 -21.19 34.91
N THR A 28 -7.62 -21.60 36.14
CA THR A 28 -7.34 -20.72 37.27
C THR A 28 -5.94 -20.12 37.11
N PRO A 29 -5.73 -18.80 37.24
CA PRO A 29 -4.39 -18.22 37.27
C PRO A 29 -3.75 -18.46 38.65
N PRO A 30 -2.48 -18.90 38.75
CA PRO A 30 -1.79 -18.93 40.03
C PRO A 30 -1.35 -17.53 40.43
N ALA A 31 -1.82 -17.11 41.61
CA ALA A 31 -1.19 -16.08 42.40
C ALA A 31 0.20 -16.57 42.84
N VAL A 32 1.24 -15.79 42.57
CA VAL A 32 2.56 -15.99 43.18
C VAL A 32 2.87 -14.78 44.04
N VAL A 33 3.11 -15.12 45.30
CA VAL A 33 3.32 -14.26 46.45
C VAL A 33 4.73 -13.67 46.44
N GLU A 34 4.77 -12.42 46.86
CA GLU A 34 5.88 -11.60 47.31
C GLU A 34 6.84 -12.32 48.26
N HIS A 35 8.12 -12.38 47.91
CA HIS A 35 9.21 -12.56 48.86
C HIS A 35 10.22 -11.42 48.69
N ALA A 36 10.17 -10.48 49.63
CA ALA A 36 11.22 -9.51 49.86
C ALA A 36 12.39 -10.20 50.58
N GLU A 37 13.60 -10.13 50.02
CA GLU A 37 14.81 -10.22 50.82
C GLU A 37 15.85 -9.21 50.31
N ARG A 38 16.46 -8.54 51.29
CA ARG A 38 17.14 -7.26 51.22
C ARG A 38 18.57 -7.46 51.69
N ALA A 39 19.54 -7.27 50.80
CA ALA A 39 20.97 -7.01 51.05
C ALA A 39 21.71 -7.21 49.70
N SER A 40 22.75 -6.51 49.29
CA SER A 40 23.55 -5.42 49.85
C SER A 40 24.40 -4.87 48.69
N GLN A 41 24.43 -3.55 48.56
CA GLN A 41 25.61 -2.72 48.24
C GLN A 41 26.62 -3.18 47.17
N GLY A 42 26.67 -2.41 46.09
CA GLY A 42 27.79 -2.34 45.16
C GLY A 42 27.72 -1.02 44.39
N ASP A 43 28.30 0.03 44.97
CA ASP A 43 28.59 1.31 44.32
C ASP A 43 29.29 1.08 42.97
N GLN A 44 28.71 1.60 41.88
CA GLN A 44 29.48 1.97 40.69
C GLN A 44 28.98 3.28 40.09
N PRO A 45 29.91 4.12 39.59
CA PRO A 45 29.78 5.56 39.67
C PRO A 45 28.87 6.18 38.62
N LEU A 46 28.20 7.24 39.08
CA LEU A 46 27.72 8.37 38.29
C LEU A 46 28.82 8.82 37.28
N PHE A 47 28.40 9.22 36.09
CA PHE A 47 29.19 9.85 35.01
C PHE A 47 29.86 8.92 33.97
N ALA A 48 29.04 8.26 33.15
CA ALA A 48 29.41 7.97 31.76
C ALA A 48 28.76 9.00 30.82
N GLN A 49 29.50 10.08 30.65
CA GLN A 49 29.34 11.14 29.66
C GLN A 49 29.09 10.57 28.25
N ARG A 50 27.84 10.61 27.76
CA ARG A 50 27.57 10.49 26.32
C ARG A 50 27.37 11.88 25.74
N LYS A 51 28.46 12.41 25.16
CA LYS A 51 28.46 13.50 24.18
C LYS A 51 27.35 13.26 23.15
N GLY A 52 26.49 14.24 22.89
CA GLY A 52 25.66 14.21 21.67
C GLY A 52 26.49 14.54 20.43
N PRO A 53 25.92 14.58 19.20
CA PRO A 53 24.82 13.80 18.63
C PRO A 53 25.31 12.99 17.38
N PRO A 54 24.41 12.31 16.64
CA PRO A 54 24.24 12.79 15.26
C PRO A 54 22.77 12.95 14.89
N THR A 55 22.26 14.17 15.01
CA THR A 55 20.99 14.64 14.44
C THR A 55 21.09 14.80 12.91
N ALA A 56 21.76 13.87 12.23
CA ALA A 56 22.03 13.95 10.79
C ALA A 56 21.88 12.60 10.05
N GLN A 57 21.64 11.48 10.74
CA GLN A 57 21.55 10.16 10.08
C GLN A 57 20.15 9.69 9.74
N VAL A 58 19.09 10.45 10.04
CA VAL A 58 17.71 10.07 9.66
C VAL A 58 17.32 10.61 8.25
N LEU A 59 18.22 11.30 7.56
CA LEU A 59 17.98 11.78 6.18
C LEU A 59 18.23 10.73 5.08
N ALA A 60 18.79 9.56 5.40
CA ALA A 60 18.91 8.44 4.46
C ALA A 60 17.75 7.47 4.71
N THR A 61 16.74 7.38 3.88
CA THR A 61 16.78 6.51 2.69
C THR A 61 15.46 6.71 1.93
N ALA A 62 15.30 7.89 1.34
CA ALA A 62 14.29 7.98 0.30
C ALA A 62 14.77 7.21 -0.94
N PRO A 63 13.89 6.49 -1.63
CA PRO A 63 14.31 5.65 -2.74
C PRO A 63 14.83 6.51 -3.91
N GLU A 64 15.99 6.15 -4.46
CA GLU A 64 16.61 6.84 -5.62
C GLU A 64 15.93 6.51 -6.96
N ARG A 65 15.06 5.50 -6.97
CA ARG A 65 14.25 5.08 -8.12
C ARG A 65 12.89 4.60 -7.65
N THR A 66 11.95 4.53 -8.57
CA THR A 66 10.64 3.93 -8.30
C THR A 66 10.77 2.49 -7.85
N VAL A 67 10.32 2.26 -6.62
CA VAL A 67 10.10 0.95 -6.01
C VAL A 67 8.78 0.39 -6.52
N ARG A 68 8.86 -0.74 -7.23
CA ARG A 68 7.69 -1.49 -7.71
C ARG A 68 7.21 -2.58 -6.73
N ASP A 69 7.98 -2.83 -5.67
CA ASP A 69 7.60 -3.78 -4.62
C ASP A 69 6.40 -3.25 -3.81
N LYS A 70 5.31 -4.02 -3.81
CA LYS A 70 4.04 -3.66 -3.15
C LYS A 70 4.25 -3.34 -1.68
N LYS A 71 4.95 -4.20 -0.93
CA LYS A 71 5.14 -4.02 0.51
C LYS A 71 5.90 -2.74 0.82
N ARG A 72 7.01 -2.51 0.12
CA ARG A 72 7.84 -1.31 0.31
C ARG A 72 7.11 -0.03 -0.09
N ARG A 73 6.24 -0.08 -1.11
CA ARG A 73 5.35 1.05 -1.44
C ARG A 73 4.33 1.29 -0.33
N ASP A 74 3.70 0.25 0.22
CA ASP A 74 2.71 0.40 1.29
C ASP A 74 3.36 0.97 2.56
N GLU A 75 4.59 0.55 2.88
CA GLU A 75 5.42 1.16 3.93
C GLU A 75 5.75 2.64 3.63
N LEU A 76 6.05 2.97 2.37
CA LEU A 76 6.31 4.35 1.93
C LEU A 76 5.06 5.21 2.10
N ARG A 77 3.89 4.72 1.68
CA ARG A 77 2.59 5.37 1.88
C ARG A 77 2.35 5.63 3.37
N ALA A 78 2.53 4.63 4.23
CA ALA A 78 2.38 4.79 5.67
C ALA A 78 3.34 5.82 6.28
N ARG A 79 4.55 5.96 5.75
CA ARG A 79 5.50 6.99 6.18
C ARG A 79 5.07 8.39 5.73
N ILE A 80 4.57 8.55 4.50
CA ILE A 80 4.07 9.84 3.98
C ILE A 80 2.90 10.33 4.83
N TYR A 81 1.90 9.49 5.09
CA TYR A 81 0.75 9.87 5.92
C TYR A 81 1.14 10.24 7.35
N ARG A 82 2.11 9.52 7.94
CA ARG A 82 2.68 9.91 9.25
C ARG A 82 3.39 11.26 9.20
N ALA A 83 4.14 11.56 8.13
CA ALA A 83 4.77 12.86 7.95
C ALA A 83 3.74 14.00 7.83
N PHE A 84 2.58 13.72 7.25
CA PHE A 84 1.45 14.66 7.22
C PHE A 84 0.68 14.76 8.55
N GLY A 85 0.99 13.92 9.55
CA GLY A 85 0.21 13.84 10.79
C GLY A 85 -1.20 13.29 10.59
N GLN A 86 -1.43 12.48 9.54
CA GLN A 86 -2.72 11.93 9.17
C GLN A 86 -2.75 10.40 9.29
N ALA A 87 -3.94 9.83 9.51
CA ALA A 87 -4.15 8.38 9.43
C ALA A 87 -4.17 7.91 7.96
N LEU A 88 -3.82 6.64 7.74
CA LEU A 88 -4.00 6.01 6.43
C LEU A 88 -5.51 5.94 6.09
N PRO A 89 -5.90 6.27 4.84
CA PRO A 89 -7.27 6.08 4.38
C PRO A 89 -7.61 4.59 4.27
N VAL A 90 -8.88 4.25 4.51
CA VAL A 90 -9.40 2.89 4.33
C VAL A 90 -9.45 2.58 2.83
N GLU A 91 -9.09 1.36 2.42
CA GLU A 91 -9.13 0.97 1.00
C GLU A 91 -10.52 1.19 0.40
N GLY A 92 -10.59 1.84 -0.76
CA GLY A 92 -11.85 2.17 -1.45
C GLY A 92 -12.28 3.62 -1.24
N ASP A 93 -11.93 4.21 -0.09
CA ASP A 93 -11.93 5.65 0.06
C ASP A 93 -10.59 6.13 -0.51
N ALA A 94 -10.59 6.68 -1.73
CA ALA A 94 -9.47 7.51 -2.17
C ALA A 94 -9.17 8.56 -1.09
N ALA A 95 -8.05 9.25 -1.15
CA ALA A 95 -7.77 10.32 -0.18
C ALA A 95 -8.68 11.57 -0.32
N THR A 96 -9.99 11.39 -0.36
CA THR A 96 -11.06 12.30 0.05
C THR A 96 -10.79 12.98 1.39
N GLY A 97 -9.80 12.52 2.17
CA GLY A 97 -9.26 13.16 3.38
C GLY A 97 -7.99 14.01 3.20
N ILE A 98 -7.56 14.32 1.97
CA ILE A 98 -6.44 15.25 1.73
C ILE A 98 -6.89 16.64 2.17
N ALA A 99 -6.25 17.19 3.19
CA ALA A 99 -6.58 18.52 3.68
C ALA A 99 -6.35 19.55 2.55
N PRO A 100 -7.28 20.49 2.31
CA PRO A 100 -7.17 21.49 1.23
C PRO A 100 -5.95 22.42 1.36
N ASN A 101 -5.27 22.39 2.51
CA ASN A 101 -4.09 23.20 2.81
C ASN A 101 -2.76 22.46 2.56
N GLN A 102 -2.77 21.25 1.98
CA GLN A 102 -1.52 20.59 1.61
C GLN A 102 -0.88 21.27 0.38
N PRO A 103 0.46 21.42 0.34
CA PRO A 103 1.15 21.93 -0.85
C PRO A 103 0.84 21.06 -2.09
N LYS A 104 1.03 21.61 -3.29
CA LYS A 104 0.85 20.84 -4.53
C LYS A 104 2.16 20.21 -4.99
N LEU A 105 2.09 18.96 -5.45
CA LEU A 105 3.22 18.32 -6.13
C LEU A 105 3.48 19.00 -7.48
N GLY A 106 4.77 19.15 -7.83
CA GLY A 106 5.18 19.76 -9.08
C GLY A 106 4.74 18.96 -10.31
N LYS A 107 4.05 19.62 -11.26
CA LYS A 107 3.55 18.99 -12.50
C LYS A 107 4.66 18.31 -13.32
N LYS A 108 5.79 18.98 -13.54
CA LYS A 108 6.91 18.43 -14.34
C LYS A 108 7.49 17.16 -13.74
N TYR A 109 7.59 17.12 -12.42
CA TYR A 109 8.05 15.95 -11.68
C TYR A 109 7.12 14.74 -11.93
N VAL A 110 5.80 14.94 -11.78
CA VAL A 110 4.81 13.87 -12.04
C VAL A 110 4.89 13.41 -13.50
N GLN A 111 4.95 14.34 -14.45
CA GLN A 111 5.02 14.03 -15.88
C GLN A 111 6.26 13.21 -16.26
N ASN A 112 7.44 13.61 -15.78
CA ASN A 112 8.67 12.86 -16.02
C ASN A 112 8.56 11.45 -15.46
N ARG A 113 7.94 11.29 -14.29
CA ARG A 113 7.84 9.99 -13.62
C ARG A 113 6.87 9.03 -14.27
N ILE A 114 5.74 9.53 -14.75
CA ILE A 114 4.84 8.74 -15.59
C ILE A 114 5.59 8.30 -16.86
N ARG A 115 6.24 9.23 -17.57
CA ARG A 115 6.94 8.91 -18.82
C ARG A 115 8.04 7.85 -18.63
N ASP A 116 8.90 8.05 -17.64
CA ASP A 116 10.13 7.25 -17.54
C ASP A 116 9.87 5.88 -16.87
N ASP A 117 8.95 5.77 -15.91
CA ASP A 117 8.72 4.52 -15.17
C ASP A 117 7.46 3.76 -15.53
N PHE A 118 6.38 4.47 -15.89
CA PHE A 118 5.08 3.87 -16.12
C PHE A 118 4.89 3.42 -17.56
N VAL A 119 5.30 4.24 -18.53
CA VAL A 119 5.07 3.96 -19.95
C VAL A 119 5.57 2.57 -20.38
N PRO A 120 6.73 2.06 -19.91
CA PRO A 120 7.12 0.68 -20.20
C PRO A 120 6.11 -0.37 -19.72
N LEU A 121 5.59 -0.22 -18.50
CA LEU A 121 4.56 -1.11 -17.95
C LEU A 121 3.23 -0.98 -18.70
N ALA A 122 2.87 0.25 -19.09
CA ALA A 122 1.67 0.50 -19.88
C ALA A 122 1.75 -0.20 -21.24
N LYS A 123 2.94 -0.22 -21.85
CA LYS A 123 3.20 -0.93 -23.10
C LYS A 123 3.00 -2.43 -22.92
N GLU A 124 3.56 -3.02 -21.87
CA GLU A 124 3.36 -4.44 -21.55
C GLU A 124 1.86 -4.78 -21.35
N CYS A 125 1.12 -3.94 -20.63
CA CYS A 125 -0.33 -4.10 -20.46
C CYS A 125 -1.08 -4.05 -21.80
N TYR A 126 -0.69 -3.14 -22.70
CA TYR A 126 -1.34 -3.00 -24.01
C TYR A 126 -0.96 -4.13 -24.97
N GLU A 127 0.31 -4.56 -25.01
CA GLU A 127 0.76 -5.72 -25.79
C GLU A 127 -0.02 -6.98 -25.39
N ALA A 128 -0.17 -7.25 -24.09
CA ALA A 128 -0.99 -8.36 -23.60
C ALA A 128 -2.48 -8.23 -23.99
N ALA A 129 -3.00 -7.01 -24.10
CA ALA A 129 -4.37 -6.77 -24.54
C ALA A 129 -4.55 -7.02 -26.05
N LEU A 130 -3.54 -6.67 -26.86
CA LEU A 130 -3.55 -6.89 -28.30
C LEU A 130 -3.50 -8.37 -28.68
N GLU A 131 -2.89 -9.23 -27.85
CA GLU A 131 -2.95 -10.70 -28.04
C GLU A 131 -4.39 -11.23 -28.00
N ARG A 132 -5.27 -10.57 -27.23
CA ARG A 132 -6.69 -10.94 -27.10
C ARG A 132 -7.58 -10.19 -28.08
N SER A 133 -7.23 -8.94 -28.40
CA SER A 133 -8.03 -8.05 -29.26
C SER A 133 -7.10 -7.24 -30.18
N PRO A 134 -6.73 -7.78 -31.35
CA PRO A 134 -5.74 -7.16 -32.24
C PRO A 134 -6.15 -5.77 -32.76
N GLU A 135 -7.45 -5.50 -32.90
CA GLU A 135 -7.95 -4.18 -33.31
C GLU A 135 -8.04 -3.13 -32.18
N LEU A 136 -7.67 -3.49 -30.93
CA LEU A 136 -7.84 -2.62 -29.77
C LEU A 136 -7.09 -1.29 -29.95
N SER A 137 -7.83 -0.19 -29.90
CA SER A 137 -7.28 1.16 -30.08
C SER A 137 -8.21 2.18 -29.42
N GLY A 138 -7.68 3.37 -29.14
CA GLY A 138 -8.45 4.45 -28.53
C GLY A 138 -7.65 5.22 -27.50
N THR A 139 -8.35 5.87 -26.57
CA THR A 139 -7.75 6.68 -25.52
C THR A 139 -8.25 6.24 -24.16
N MET A 140 -7.30 5.92 -23.27
CA MET A 140 -7.54 5.61 -21.88
C MET A 140 -7.06 6.79 -21.03
N VAL A 141 -7.96 7.45 -20.29
CA VAL A 141 -7.60 8.57 -19.41
C VAL A 141 -7.60 8.08 -17.97
N LEU A 142 -6.42 8.05 -17.35
CA LEU A 142 -6.32 7.71 -15.93
C LEU A 142 -6.31 8.98 -15.09
N GLU A 143 -7.19 9.03 -14.09
CA GLU A 143 -7.17 10.02 -13.01
C GLU A 143 -6.40 9.43 -11.82
N LEU A 144 -5.31 10.09 -11.44
CA LEU A 144 -4.43 9.67 -10.37
C LEU A 144 -4.44 10.68 -9.25
N THR A 145 -4.50 10.22 -8.02
CA THR A 145 -4.14 11.00 -6.84
C THR A 145 -2.77 10.57 -6.37
N ILE A 146 -1.85 11.50 -6.24
CA ILE A 146 -0.46 11.25 -5.85
C ILE A 146 -0.17 12.04 -4.58
N VAL A 147 0.40 11.37 -3.59
CA VAL A 147 0.86 11.98 -2.34
C VAL A 147 2.37 11.86 -2.25
N GLY A 148 3.05 12.86 -1.69
CA GLY A 148 4.48 12.79 -1.50
C GLY A 148 5.01 13.73 -0.43
N ASP A 149 6.09 13.33 0.22
CA ASP A 149 6.79 14.12 1.22
C ASP A 149 8.27 14.27 0.83
N GLN A 150 8.84 15.45 1.08
CA GLN A 150 10.20 15.81 0.66
C GLN A 150 11.29 14.95 1.32
N SER A 151 11.00 14.35 2.48
CA SER A 151 11.95 13.50 3.23
C SER A 151 11.71 12.01 3.04
N VAL A 152 10.56 11.62 2.47
CA VAL A 152 10.14 10.23 2.36
C VAL A 152 10.15 9.74 0.91
N GLY A 153 9.52 10.46 -0.01
CA GLY A 153 9.20 9.99 -1.36
C GLY A 153 7.76 10.28 -1.75
N GLY A 154 7.32 9.75 -2.89
CA GLY A 154 5.93 9.82 -3.35
C GLY A 154 5.34 8.46 -3.65
N VAL A 155 4.01 8.35 -3.63
CA VAL A 155 3.26 7.16 -4.06
C VAL A 155 1.96 7.56 -4.75
N VAL A 156 1.48 6.68 -5.63
CA VAL A 156 0.11 6.78 -6.11
C VAL A 156 -0.83 6.32 -5.00
N ASP A 157 -1.75 7.19 -4.62
CA ASP A 157 -2.72 6.93 -3.56
C ASP A 157 -4.01 6.30 -4.11
N SER A 158 -4.47 6.76 -5.26
CA SER A 158 -5.63 6.20 -5.96
C SER A 158 -5.52 6.34 -7.47
N VAL A 159 -6.09 5.41 -8.21
CA VAL A 159 -6.20 5.45 -9.68
C VAL A 159 -7.64 5.14 -10.08
N ARG A 160 -8.20 5.95 -10.96
CA ARG A 160 -9.53 5.78 -11.56
C ARG A 160 -9.45 5.92 -13.07
N LEU A 161 -10.31 5.20 -13.78
CA LEU A 161 -10.55 5.45 -15.19
C LEU A 161 -11.52 6.63 -15.30
N ALA A 162 -11.17 7.64 -16.09
CA ALA A 162 -11.99 8.82 -16.28
C ALA A 162 -13.10 8.55 -17.32
N GLU A 163 -14.26 9.18 -17.16
CA GLU A 163 -15.45 8.98 -17.99
C GLU A 163 -15.21 9.34 -19.46
N GLU A 164 -14.29 10.26 -19.74
CA GLU A 164 -13.89 10.66 -21.09
C GLU A 164 -13.05 9.60 -21.84
N SER A 165 -12.73 8.46 -21.22
CA SER A 165 -11.98 7.39 -21.86
C SER A 165 -12.82 6.73 -22.95
N THR A 166 -12.27 6.63 -24.16
CA THR A 166 -12.90 5.91 -25.28
C THR A 166 -12.53 4.43 -25.31
N LEU A 167 -11.48 4.06 -24.58
CA LEU A 167 -11.01 2.69 -24.43
C LEU A 167 -11.14 2.24 -22.97
N ALA A 168 -11.95 1.20 -22.75
CA ALA A 168 -12.27 0.67 -21.43
C ALA A 168 -12.31 -0.88 -21.43
N ASP A 169 -11.32 -1.52 -22.04
CA ASP A 169 -11.15 -2.98 -21.92
C ASP A 169 -10.91 -3.34 -20.43
N PRO A 170 -11.69 -4.24 -19.81
CA PRO A 170 -11.62 -4.48 -18.37
C PRO A 170 -10.25 -4.98 -17.89
N GLU A 171 -9.62 -5.87 -18.66
CA GLU A 171 -8.35 -6.50 -18.28
C GLU A 171 -7.17 -5.54 -18.47
N LEU A 172 -7.16 -4.77 -19.57
CA LEU A 172 -6.24 -3.67 -19.78
C LEU A 172 -6.40 -2.60 -18.69
N SER A 173 -7.64 -2.21 -18.38
CA SER A 173 -7.93 -1.19 -17.36
C SER A 173 -7.40 -1.62 -15.99
N GLU A 174 -7.60 -2.89 -15.63
CA GLU A 174 -7.08 -3.43 -14.37
C GLU A 174 -5.55 -3.52 -14.37
N CYS A 175 -4.93 -4.00 -15.46
CA CYS A 175 -3.47 -4.03 -15.60
C CYS A 175 -2.86 -2.64 -15.44
N MET A 176 -3.42 -1.66 -16.14
CA MET A 176 -2.98 -0.26 -16.09
C MET A 176 -3.14 0.31 -14.68
N ARG A 177 -4.30 0.08 -14.03
CA ARG A 177 -4.59 0.52 -12.67
C ARG A 177 -3.62 -0.09 -11.66
N GLN A 178 -3.41 -1.41 -11.70
CA GLN A 178 -2.49 -2.10 -10.79
C GLN A 178 -1.04 -1.68 -11.00
N SER A 179 -0.61 -1.58 -12.25
CA SER A 179 0.73 -1.11 -12.62
C SER A 179 0.96 0.32 -12.12
N MET A 180 -0.04 1.19 -12.25
CA MET A 180 0.04 2.57 -11.77
C MET A 180 0.08 2.62 -10.24
N MET A 181 -0.77 1.84 -9.57
CA MET A 181 -0.74 1.69 -8.10
C MET A 181 0.59 1.07 -7.62
N SER A 182 1.34 0.37 -8.45
CA SER A 182 2.68 -0.15 -8.13
C SER A 182 3.77 0.92 -8.11
N MET A 183 3.50 2.10 -8.65
CA MET A 183 4.48 3.17 -8.71
C MET A 183 4.68 3.83 -7.34
N SER A 184 5.94 3.99 -7.00
CA SER A 184 6.42 5.01 -6.08
C SER A 184 7.24 6.04 -6.85
N PHE A 185 7.62 7.10 -6.17
CA PHE A 185 8.38 8.19 -6.75
C PHE A 185 9.49 8.58 -5.77
N VAL A 186 10.61 9.07 -6.31
CA VAL A 186 11.68 9.69 -5.53
C VAL A 186 11.14 10.86 -4.71
N PRO A 187 11.83 11.37 -3.68
CA PRO A 187 11.42 12.61 -3.03
C PRO A 187 11.15 13.73 -4.02
N PRO A 188 9.95 14.33 -3.97
CA PRO A 188 9.68 15.51 -4.76
C PRO A 188 10.38 16.72 -4.13
N GLU A 189 10.75 17.69 -4.96
CA GLU A 189 11.30 18.98 -4.49
C GLU A 189 10.32 19.70 -3.55
N THR A 190 9.02 19.58 -3.82
CA THR A 190 7.94 20.04 -2.96
C THR A 190 7.05 18.86 -2.60
N GLY A 191 6.76 18.69 -1.31
CA GLY A 191 5.81 17.68 -0.85
C GLY A 191 4.36 18.07 -1.14
N GLY A 192 3.45 17.27 -0.61
CA GLY A 192 2.01 17.46 -0.66
C GLY A 192 1.33 16.56 -1.68
N VAL A 193 0.27 17.07 -2.32
CA VAL A 193 -0.71 16.23 -3.00
C VAL A 193 -1.17 16.84 -4.31
N THR A 194 -1.36 15.99 -5.31
CA THR A 194 -1.97 16.42 -6.56
C THR A 194 -2.84 15.33 -7.16
N THR A 195 -3.97 15.74 -7.73
CA THR A 195 -4.73 14.91 -8.67
C THR A 195 -4.36 15.32 -10.09
N VAL A 196 -4.06 14.35 -10.94
CA VAL A 196 -3.72 14.55 -12.35
C VAL A 196 -4.53 13.62 -13.23
N ARG A 197 -4.83 14.07 -14.44
CA ARG A 197 -5.39 13.22 -15.50
C ARG A 197 -4.36 13.04 -16.59
N TYR A 198 -4.08 11.79 -16.97
CA TYR A 198 -3.09 11.46 -17.98
C TYR A 198 -3.73 10.62 -19.09
N PRO A 199 -3.83 11.15 -20.31
CA PRO A 199 -4.33 10.39 -21.45
C PRO A 199 -3.23 9.46 -22.00
N PHE A 200 -3.58 8.20 -22.22
CA PHE A 200 -2.81 7.21 -22.94
C PHE A 200 -3.52 6.94 -24.26
N VAL A 201 -2.91 7.40 -25.35
CA VAL A 201 -3.40 7.10 -26.71
C VAL A 201 -2.75 5.78 -27.12
N MET A 202 -3.59 4.84 -27.55
CA MET A 202 -3.17 3.48 -27.90
C MET A 202 -3.45 3.21 -29.36
N ASN A 203 -2.37 2.88 -30.07
CA ASN A 203 -2.35 2.72 -31.51
C ASN A 203 -1.75 1.35 -31.83
N GLN A 204 -2.27 0.67 -32.86
CA GLN A 204 -1.73 -0.62 -33.29
C GLN A 204 -0.26 -0.54 -33.74
N SER A 205 0.22 0.62 -34.19
CA SER A 205 1.61 0.83 -34.59
C SER A 205 2.62 0.71 -33.44
N ASP A 206 2.16 0.86 -32.20
CA ASP A 206 3.05 0.99 -31.04
C ASP A 206 3.49 -0.37 -30.49
N ALA A 207 2.82 -1.45 -30.93
CA ALA A 207 3.16 -2.84 -30.62
C ALA A 207 4.23 -3.44 -31.55
N GLY A 208 4.62 -2.74 -32.62
CA GLY A 208 5.36 -3.32 -33.74
C GLY A 208 6.88 -3.16 -33.76
N THR A 209 7.53 -2.60 -32.74
CA THR A 209 9.00 -2.44 -32.73
C THR A 209 9.67 -3.39 -31.74
N GLN A 210 9.66 -4.67 -32.08
CA GLN A 210 10.65 -5.66 -31.63
C GLN A 210 11.01 -6.50 -32.86
N GLY A 211 11.90 -5.96 -33.69
CA GLY A 211 12.53 -6.64 -34.82
C GLY A 211 14.03 -6.70 -34.60
#